data_AF-A0A956RWZ7-F1
#
_entry.id   AF-A0A956RWZ7-F1
#
_cell.length_a   1.000
_cell.length_b   1.000
_cell.length_c   1.000
_cell.angle_alpha   90.00
_cell.angle_beta   90.00
_cell.angle_gamma   90.00
#
_symmetry.space_group_name_H-M   'P 1'
#
loop_
_entity.id
_entity.type
_entity.pdbx_description
1 polymer ?
#
loop_
_entity_poly.entity_id
_entity_poly.type
_entity_poly.pdbx_seq_one_letter_code
_entity_poly.pdbx_strand_id
1 'polypeptide(L)'
;MSEVISGAIAGAATAACVAAAGLVISAARVTYKACTWLSDKVCEEMERLEHALDEPLPEFSTPAEAKQAFQNNLKRIKNLVEASPVLAHQADQVSQLIAFKHSTLSSFVDTESWKKFTSKATPVAFEKLISNSVNNFSRSNAAYLIKSITEVAGDAGFTDVQHKSSKQGRHVLILKDDRGRAVLSHLQEADSGSQIELDLAGFGNNSCHTVMDELLAGLEQKQIRLSGITRKSHYNRKGVLQNLSEPQTSCNHTHADKKKTKKNDERRRRDLATRNRNLQSKG
;
A
#
# COMPACT_ATOMS: atom_id res chain seq x y z
N MET A 1 35.66 -16.99 -11.62
CA MET A 1 34.32 -17.33 -11.07
C MET A 1 34.14 -16.46 -9.84
N SER A 2 33.36 -15.40 -9.94
CA SER A 2 33.13 -14.42 -8.87
C SER A 2 31.65 -14.42 -8.56
N GLU A 3 31.28 -15.06 -7.46
CA GLU A 3 29.94 -14.97 -6.89
C GLU A 3 29.76 -13.55 -6.35
N VAL A 4 28.87 -12.80 -6.99
CA VAL A 4 28.43 -11.50 -6.49
C VAL A 4 27.36 -11.76 -5.44
N ILE A 5 27.66 -11.32 -4.23
CA ILE A 5 26.79 -11.31 -3.05
C ILE A 5 25.57 -10.42 -3.37
N SER A 6 24.51 -11.01 -3.91
CA SER A 6 23.17 -10.41 -3.94
C SER A 6 22.46 -10.74 -2.63
N GLY A 7 22.60 -9.86 -1.63
CA GLY A 7 22.02 -10.12 -0.31
C GLY A 7 22.21 -9.01 0.71
N ALA A 8 22.16 -7.75 0.28
CA ALA A 8 22.07 -6.56 1.11
C ALA A 8 21.60 -5.46 0.15
N ILE A 9 20.58 -4.63 0.37
CA ILE A 9 20.22 -3.84 1.54
C ILE A 9 18.72 -3.50 1.32
N ALA A 10 17.83 -3.94 2.20
CA ALA A 10 16.40 -3.56 2.22
C ALA A 10 16.14 -2.50 3.32
N GLY A 11 17.15 -1.67 3.60
CA GLY A 11 17.33 -0.96 4.86
C GLY A 11 16.80 0.47 4.92
N ALA A 12 16.39 1.11 3.82
CA ALA A 12 16.13 2.57 3.86
C ALA A 12 14.69 2.94 4.26
N ALA A 13 13.68 2.26 3.74
CA ALA A 13 12.28 2.46 4.17
C ALA A 13 12.03 1.89 5.59
N THR A 14 12.79 0.85 5.94
CA THR A 14 12.83 0.28 7.28
C THR A 14 13.59 1.18 8.24
N ALA A 15 14.68 1.87 7.90
CA ALA A 15 15.40 2.73 8.85
C ALA A 15 14.54 3.85 9.46
N ALA A 16 13.62 4.45 8.70
CA ALA A 16 12.68 5.45 9.23
C ALA A 16 11.57 4.82 10.10
N CYS A 17 11.13 3.59 9.79
CA CYS A 17 10.17 2.85 10.62
C CYS A 17 10.82 2.18 11.84
N VAL A 18 12.10 1.84 11.76
CA VAL A 18 12.92 1.19 12.79
C VAL A 18 13.46 2.21 13.79
N ALA A 19 13.74 3.45 13.36
CA ALA A 19 14.03 4.55 14.29
C ALA A 19 12.83 4.86 15.20
N ALA A 20 11.58 4.64 14.73
CA ALA A 20 10.38 4.66 15.58
C ALA A 20 10.21 3.36 16.41
N ALA A 21 10.74 2.22 15.93
CA ALA A 21 10.78 0.97 16.70
C ALA A 21 11.76 1.01 17.89
N GLY A 22 12.75 1.91 17.86
CA GLY A 22 13.67 2.15 18.98
C GLY A 22 13.00 2.64 20.28
N LEU A 23 11.74 3.08 20.20
CA LEU A 23 10.91 3.43 21.36
C LEU A 23 9.90 2.34 21.76
N VAL A 24 9.75 1.26 20.99
CA VAL A 24 8.79 0.17 21.26
C VAL A 24 9.42 -0.95 22.11
N ILE A 25 10.75 -0.95 22.29
CA ILE A 25 11.45 -1.74 23.32
C ILE A 25 11.34 -1.07 24.71
N SER A 26 10.32 -0.24 24.94
CA SER A 26 9.87 0.04 26.30
C SER A 26 9.13 -1.19 26.80
N ALA A 27 9.89 -2.12 27.39
CA ALA A 27 9.53 -3.33 28.14
C ALA A 27 8.13 -3.89 27.88
N ALA A 28 8.06 -5.11 27.32
CA ALA A 28 6.84 -5.87 27.11
C ALA A 28 5.80 -5.77 28.24
N ARG A 29 6.32 -5.75 29.47
CA ARG A 29 5.61 -5.53 30.72
C ARG A 29 4.78 -4.24 30.78
N VAL A 30 5.29 -3.12 30.28
CA VAL A 30 4.58 -1.82 30.27
C VAL A 30 3.39 -1.89 29.32
N THR A 31 3.57 -2.51 28.15
CA THR A 31 2.51 -2.71 27.16
C THR A 31 1.38 -3.59 27.71
N TYR A 32 1.73 -4.67 28.40
CA TYR A 32 0.75 -5.59 28.99
C TYR A 32 0.10 -5.06 30.26
N LYS A 33 0.85 -4.34 31.11
CA LYS A 33 0.28 -3.65 32.28
C LYS A 33 -0.71 -2.54 31.90
N ALA A 34 -0.64 -2.01 30.68
CA ALA A 34 -1.66 -1.08 30.20
C ALA A 34 -3.03 -1.75 29.98
N CYS A 35 -3.06 -3.08 29.76
CA CYS A 35 -4.28 -3.87 29.64
C CYS A 35 -4.85 -4.17 31.02
N THR A 36 -5.78 -3.33 31.49
CA THR A 36 -6.37 -3.44 32.84
C THR A 36 -7.21 -4.69 33.06
N TRP A 37 -7.47 -5.45 32.00
CA TRP A 37 -8.20 -6.72 32.03
C TRP A 37 -7.28 -7.95 32.18
N LEU A 38 -5.96 -7.78 32.14
CA LEU A 38 -4.98 -8.83 32.39
C LEU A 38 -4.62 -8.91 33.88
N SER A 39 -4.44 -10.12 34.39
CA SER A 39 -3.85 -10.33 35.72
C SER A 39 -2.32 -10.33 35.64
N ASP A 40 -1.63 -10.03 36.74
CA ASP A 40 -0.16 -10.04 36.79
C ASP A 40 0.43 -11.38 36.35
N LYS A 41 -0.20 -12.49 36.77
CA LYS A 41 0.23 -13.85 36.38
C LYS A 41 0.11 -14.09 34.87
N VAL A 42 -0.92 -13.53 34.23
CA VAL A 42 -1.08 -13.61 32.77
C VAL A 42 -0.03 -12.76 32.07
N CYS A 43 0.25 -11.56 32.56
CA CYS A 43 1.31 -10.70 32.02
C CYS A 43 2.69 -11.38 32.06
N GLU A 44 3.04 -12.02 33.18
CA GLU A 44 4.32 -12.75 33.34
C GLU A 44 4.44 -13.92 32.35
N GLU A 45 3.36 -14.68 32.17
CA GLU A 45 3.34 -15.81 31.23
C GLU A 45 3.37 -15.33 29.76
N MET A 46 2.74 -14.20 29.45
CA MET A 46 2.84 -13.57 28.14
C MET A 46 4.28 -13.10 27.84
N GLU A 47 4.95 -12.47 28.81
CA GLU A 47 6.37 -12.09 28.69
C GLU A 47 7.25 -13.32 28.42
N ARG A 48 7.01 -14.43 29.14
CA ARG A 48 7.72 -15.69 28.92
C ARG A 48 7.52 -16.23 27.49
N LEU A 49 6.27 -16.18 26.98
CA LEU A 49 5.98 -16.62 25.61
C LEU A 49 6.59 -15.71 24.56
N GLU A 50 6.60 -14.40 24.76
CA GLU A 50 7.26 -13.47 23.83
C GLU A 50 8.76 -13.73 23.71
N HIS A 51 9.44 -13.98 24.83
CA HIS A 51 10.85 -14.37 24.80
C HIS A 51 11.10 -15.69 24.06
N ALA A 52 10.11 -16.60 24.03
CA ALA A 52 10.20 -17.83 23.25
C ALA A 52 9.88 -17.63 21.75
N LEU A 53 9.29 -16.50 21.38
CA LEU A 53 8.90 -16.12 20.02
C LEU A 53 9.95 -15.25 19.32
N ASP A 54 11.19 -15.20 19.83
CA ASP A 54 12.27 -14.29 19.41
C ASP A 54 12.78 -14.57 17.98
N GLU A 55 11.89 -14.41 17.01
CA GLU A 55 12.13 -14.48 15.60
C GLU A 55 12.08 -13.06 15.02
N PRO A 56 13.02 -12.73 14.12
CA PRO A 56 13.00 -11.44 13.45
C PRO A 56 11.67 -11.26 12.70
N LEU A 57 11.03 -10.12 12.92
CA LEU A 57 9.82 -9.76 12.19
C LEU A 57 10.14 -9.70 10.70
N PRO A 58 9.35 -10.35 9.83
CA PRO A 58 9.62 -10.28 8.41
C PRO A 58 9.43 -8.83 7.94
N GLU A 59 10.30 -8.37 7.05
CA GLU A 59 10.17 -7.07 6.42
C GLU A 59 9.05 -7.14 5.36
N PHE A 60 7.93 -6.46 5.60
CA PHE A 60 6.82 -6.40 4.64
C PHE A 60 6.87 -5.12 3.83
N SER A 61 6.56 -5.24 2.54
CA SER A 61 6.57 -4.12 1.60
C SER A 61 5.18 -3.47 1.46
N THR A 62 4.10 -4.14 1.87
CA THR A 62 2.73 -3.64 1.70
C THR A 62 1.83 -3.85 2.93
N PRO A 63 0.78 -3.02 3.13
CA PRO A 63 -0.21 -3.25 4.18
C PRO A 63 -0.92 -4.61 4.07
N ALA A 64 -1.16 -5.11 2.85
CA ALA A 64 -1.75 -6.43 2.61
C ALA A 64 -0.82 -7.56 3.08
N GLU A 65 0.47 -7.49 2.75
CA GLU A 65 1.47 -8.45 3.22
C GLU A 65 1.57 -8.44 4.74
N ALA A 66 1.65 -7.27 5.37
CA ALA A 66 1.69 -7.14 6.82
C ALA A 66 0.43 -7.73 7.48
N LYS A 67 -0.75 -7.51 6.89
CA LYS A 67 -2.01 -8.10 7.36
C LYS A 67 -2.01 -9.63 7.21
N GLN A 68 -1.55 -10.15 6.08
CA GLN A 68 -1.48 -11.60 5.86
C GLN A 68 -0.50 -12.26 6.82
N ALA A 69 0.66 -11.66 7.04
CA ALA A 69 1.64 -12.18 7.98
C ALA A 69 1.17 -12.12 9.42
N PHE A 70 0.48 -11.04 9.82
CA PHE A 70 -0.21 -10.99 11.11
C PHE A 70 -1.17 -12.18 11.28
N GLN A 71 -2.00 -12.49 10.27
CA GLN A 71 -2.93 -13.63 10.33
C GLN A 71 -2.21 -14.98 10.45
N ASN A 72 -1.06 -15.14 9.78
CA ASN A 72 -0.24 -16.35 9.90
C ASN A 72 0.39 -16.48 11.29
N ASN A 73 0.95 -15.39 11.82
CA ASN A 73 1.52 -15.37 13.17
C ASN A 73 0.45 -15.60 14.24
N LEU A 74 -0.75 -15.04 14.07
CA LEU A 74 -1.86 -15.24 14.99
C LEU A 74 -2.20 -16.73 15.15
N LYS A 75 -2.29 -17.48 14.05
CA LYS A 75 -2.55 -18.93 14.09
C LYS A 75 -1.48 -19.68 14.89
N ARG A 76 -0.20 -19.35 14.64
CA ARG A 76 0.93 -19.97 15.33
C ARG A 76 0.91 -19.65 16.84
N ILE A 77 0.74 -18.38 17.18
CA ILE A 77 0.74 -17.91 18.56
C ILE A 77 -0.46 -18.47 19.32
N LYS A 78 -1.62 -18.55 18.70
CA LYS A 78 -2.80 -19.16 19.31
C LYS A 78 -2.54 -20.59 19.77
N ASN A 79 -1.91 -21.42 18.95
CA ASN A 79 -1.54 -22.79 19.34
C ASN A 79 -0.61 -22.82 20.57
N LEU A 80 0.34 -21.89 20.67
CA LEU A 80 1.25 -21.79 21.82
C LEU A 80 0.55 -21.31 23.08
N VAL A 81 -0.38 -20.37 22.94
CA VAL A 81 -1.18 -19.83 24.05
C VAL A 81 -2.15 -20.88 24.58
N GLU A 82 -2.80 -21.65 23.71
CA GLU A 82 -3.69 -22.75 24.07
C GLU A 82 -2.96 -23.89 24.81
N ALA A 83 -1.67 -24.08 24.54
CA ALA A 83 -0.84 -25.04 25.26
C ALA A 83 -0.46 -24.57 26.68
N SER A 84 -0.61 -23.28 27.01
CA SER A 84 -0.33 -22.75 28.34
C SER A 84 -1.56 -22.88 29.25
N PRO A 85 -1.49 -23.62 30.38
CA PRO A 85 -2.60 -23.74 31.31
C PRO A 85 -3.06 -22.41 31.93
N VAL A 86 -2.15 -21.43 32.00
CA VAL A 86 -2.42 -20.10 32.56
C VAL A 86 -3.20 -19.23 31.58
N LEU A 87 -2.96 -19.39 30.29
CA LEU A 87 -3.51 -18.52 29.25
C LEU A 87 -4.70 -19.12 28.49
N ALA A 88 -4.88 -20.45 28.55
CA ALA A 88 -5.88 -21.17 27.76
C ALA A 88 -7.31 -20.58 27.88
N HIS A 89 -7.70 -20.09 29.06
CA HIS A 89 -9.01 -19.48 29.29
C HIS A 89 -9.24 -18.15 28.55
N GLN A 90 -8.17 -17.48 28.09
CA GLN A 90 -8.20 -16.22 27.36
C GLN A 90 -7.40 -16.31 26.05
N ALA A 91 -7.31 -17.52 25.48
CA ALA A 91 -6.38 -17.79 24.40
C ALA A 91 -6.57 -16.86 23.19
N ASP A 92 -7.80 -16.52 22.85
CA ASP A 92 -8.11 -15.60 21.75
C ASP A 92 -7.57 -14.20 21.99
N GLN A 93 -7.87 -13.56 23.12
CA GLN A 93 -7.45 -12.19 23.41
C GLN A 93 -5.94 -12.09 23.59
N VAL A 94 -5.35 -13.07 24.30
CA VAL A 94 -3.91 -13.11 24.57
C VAL A 94 -3.13 -13.36 23.28
N SER A 95 -3.55 -14.32 22.45
CA SER A 95 -2.88 -14.58 21.17
C SER A 95 -2.98 -13.39 20.21
N GLN A 96 -4.12 -12.73 20.14
CA GLN A 96 -4.31 -11.49 19.38
C GLN A 96 -3.33 -10.39 19.81
N LEU A 97 -3.19 -10.19 21.12
CA LEU A 97 -2.32 -9.16 21.68
C LEU A 97 -0.83 -9.45 21.43
N ILE A 98 -0.38 -10.68 21.71
CA ILE A 98 0.99 -11.12 21.43
C ILE A 98 1.28 -11.01 19.93
N ALA A 99 0.39 -11.54 19.08
CA ALA A 99 0.57 -11.50 17.63
C ALA A 99 0.58 -10.09 17.06
N PHE A 100 -0.25 -9.19 17.59
CA PHE A 100 -0.27 -7.81 17.15
C PHE A 100 1.04 -7.11 17.50
N LYS A 101 1.51 -7.27 18.73
CA LYS A 101 2.77 -6.69 19.19
C LYS A 101 3.97 -7.24 18.43
N HIS A 102 3.99 -8.54 18.13
CA HIS A 102 4.93 -9.18 17.21
C HIS A 102 4.52 -9.02 15.73
N SER A 103 3.97 -7.87 15.36
CA SER A 103 3.72 -7.54 13.96
C SER A 103 4.14 -6.12 13.66
N THR A 104 4.50 -5.87 12.40
CA THR A 104 4.79 -4.53 11.87
C THR A 104 3.62 -3.57 12.04
N LEU A 105 2.38 -4.08 12.12
CA LEU A 105 1.19 -3.25 12.31
C LEU A 105 1.18 -2.55 13.68
N SER A 106 1.84 -3.11 14.70
CA SER A 106 1.90 -2.47 16.03
C SER A 106 2.54 -1.09 16.00
N SER A 107 3.52 -0.86 15.13
CA SER A 107 4.20 0.44 14.98
C SER A 107 3.30 1.53 14.39
N PHE A 108 2.15 1.16 13.83
CA PHE A 108 1.19 2.08 13.22
C PHE A 108 -0.08 2.28 14.06
N VAL A 109 -0.07 1.78 15.30
CA VAL A 109 -1.18 1.99 16.23
C VAL A 109 -1.16 3.42 16.76
N ASP A 110 -2.29 4.11 16.70
CA ASP A 110 -2.43 5.41 17.35
C ASP A 110 -2.76 5.24 18.85
N THR A 111 -2.40 6.25 19.64
CA THR A 111 -2.57 6.23 21.10
C THR A 111 -4.04 6.07 21.53
N GLU A 112 -4.99 6.61 20.77
CA GLU A 112 -6.41 6.56 21.13
C GLU A 112 -6.98 5.15 20.90
N SER A 113 -6.70 4.56 19.75
CA SER A 113 -7.05 3.18 19.41
C SER A 113 -6.44 2.21 20.42
N TRP A 114 -5.17 2.40 20.79
CA TRP A 114 -4.50 1.60 21.80
C TRP A 114 -5.21 1.69 23.16
N LYS A 115 -5.46 2.90 23.68
CA LYS A 115 -6.16 3.10 24.97
C LYS A 115 -7.56 2.47 24.98
N LYS A 116 -8.31 2.59 23.88
CA LYS A 116 -9.63 1.96 23.72
C LYS A 116 -9.53 0.44 23.83
N PHE A 117 -8.57 -0.17 23.15
CA PHE A 117 -8.35 -1.61 23.22
C PHE A 117 -7.90 -2.07 24.62
N THR A 118 -6.95 -1.36 25.24
CA THR A 118 -6.40 -1.78 26.54
C THR A 118 -7.40 -1.63 27.70
N SER A 119 -8.39 -0.73 27.59
CA SER A 119 -9.47 -0.63 28.58
C SER A 119 -10.46 -1.80 28.55
N LYS A 120 -10.71 -2.37 27.36
CA LYS A 120 -11.62 -3.53 27.19
C LYS A 120 -11.31 -4.28 25.90
N ALA A 121 -10.70 -5.46 26.03
CA ALA A 121 -10.48 -6.36 24.89
C ALA A 121 -11.80 -7.00 24.46
N THR A 122 -12.31 -6.59 23.30
CA THR A 122 -13.41 -7.26 22.60
C THR A 122 -12.98 -7.56 21.17
N PRO A 123 -13.55 -8.59 20.51
CA PRO A 123 -13.23 -8.89 19.12
C PRO A 123 -13.39 -7.67 18.20
N VAL A 124 -14.48 -6.90 18.40
CA VAL A 124 -14.77 -5.68 17.63
C VAL A 124 -13.73 -4.58 17.88
N ALA A 125 -13.29 -4.39 19.13
CA ALA A 125 -12.26 -3.40 19.45
C ALA A 125 -10.91 -3.76 18.82
N PHE A 126 -10.57 -5.06 18.81
CA PHE A 126 -9.34 -5.55 18.19
C PHE A 126 -9.38 -5.43 16.66
N GLU A 127 -10.48 -5.83 16.01
CA GLU A 127 -10.65 -5.64 14.56
C GLU A 127 -10.51 -4.18 14.14
N LYS A 128 -11.04 -3.25 14.95
CA LYS A 128 -10.86 -1.80 14.74
C LYS A 128 -9.40 -1.37 14.92
N LEU A 129 -8.70 -1.89 15.93
CA LEU A 129 -7.27 -1.62 16.17
C LEU A 129 -6.43 -2.02 14.94
N ILE A 130 -6.63 -3.23 14.43
CA ILE A 130 -5.93 -3.74 13.25
C ILE A 130 -6.28 -2.89 12.02
N SER A 131 -7.57 -2.61 11.79
CA SER A 131 -8.02 -1.82 10.64
C SER A 131 -7.43 -0.41 10.66
N ASN A 132 -7.41 0.25 11.82
CA ASN A 132 -6.80 1.57 11.98
C ASN A 132 -5.29 1.51 11.74
N SER A 133 -4.60 0.49 12.25
CA SER A 133 -3.16 0.31 12.05
C SER A 133 -2.80 0.08 10.58
N VAL A 134 -3.59 -0.73 9.86
CA VAL A 134 -3.43 -0.94 8.40
C VAL A 134 -3.64 0.38 7.64
N ASN A 135 -4.67 1.15 7.97
CA ASN A 135 -4.92 2.46 7.35
C ASN A 135 -3.78 3.44 7.61
N ASN A 136 -3.28 3.51 8.86
CA ASN A 136 -2.15 4.35 9.21
C ASN A 136 -0.88 3.92 8.48
N PHE A 137 -0.62 2.61 8.35
CA PHE A 137 0.49 2.11 7.56
C PHE A 137 0.37 2.52 6.08
N SER A 138 -0.81 2.37 5.47
CA SER A 138 -1.05 2.79 4.09
C SER A 138 -0.77 4.28 3.88
N ARG A 139 -1.25 5.15 4.79
CA ARG A 139 -1.00 6.60 4.77
C ARG A 139 0.48 6.95 4.95
N SER A 140 1.15 6.33 5.92
CA SER A 140 2.58 6.54 6.16
C SER A 140 3.41 6.11 4.95
N ASN A 141 3.07 4.98 4.31
CA ASN A 141 3.72 4.53 3.10
C ASN A 141 3.50 5.53 1.94
N ALA A 142 2.28 6.02 1.76
CA ALA A 142 1.98 7.01 0.73
C ALA A 142 2.75 8.33 0.96
N ALA A 143 2.81 8.82 2.20
CA ALA A 143 3.57 10.02 2.55
C ALA A 143 5.08 9.85 2.29
N TYR A 144 5.64 8.69 2.63
CA TYR A 144 7.05 8.37 2.36
C TYR A 144 7.34 8.33 0.85
N LEU A 145 6.44 7.75 0.06
CA LEU A 145 6.56 7.74 -1.40
C LEU A 145 6.48 9.14 -1.99
N ILE A 146 5.54 9.97 -1.54
CA ILE A 146 5.44 11.37 -1.98
C ILE A 146 6.75 12.10 -1.75
N LYS A 147 7.29 12.01 -0.52
CA LYS A 147 8.57 12.61 -0.17
C LYS A 147 9.69 12.11 -1.08
N SER A 148 9.78 10.80 -1.29
CA SER A 148 10.83 10.18 -2.11
C SER A 148 10.75 10.60 -3.57
N ILE A 149 9.53 10.65 -4.15
CA ILE A 149 9.30 11.13 -5.52
C ILE A 149 9.70 12.61 -5.64
N THR A 150 9.32 13.45 -4.67
CA THR A 150 9.68 14.86 -4.65
C THR A 150 11.20 15.06 -4.56
N GLU A 151 11.88 14.31 -3.72
CA GLU A 151 13.35 14.37 -3.61
C GLU A 151 14.04 13.96 -4.92
N VAL A 152 13.67 12.80 -5.47
CA VAL A 152 14.24 12.31 -6.75
C VAL A 152 13.96 13.28 -7.89
N ALA A 153 12.78 13.89 -7.93
CA ALA A 153 12.45 14.90 -8.92
C ALA A 153 13.27 16.18 -8.73
N GLY A 154 13.52 16.59 -7.48
CA GLY A 154 14.44 17.69 -7.17
C GLY A 154 15.84 17.45 -7.73
N ASP A 155 16.37 16.24 -7.53
CA ASP A 155 17.69 15.83 -8.06
C ASP A 155 17.71 15.84 -9.60
N ALA A 156 16.57 15.56 -10.25
CA ALA A 156 16.39 15.63 -11.71
C ALA A 156 16.09 17.05 -12.24
N GLY A 157 16.10 18.09 -11.38
CA GLY A 157 15.93 19.49 -11.78
C GLY A 157 14.48 20.01 -11.75
N PHE A 158 13.54 19.28 -11.17
CA PHE A 158 12.18 19.78 -10.92
C PHE A 158 12.13 20.56 -9.61
N THR A 159 11.87 21.87 -9.69
CA THR A 159 11.98 22.78 -8.55
C THR A 159 10.63 23.27 -8.02
N ASP A 160 9.56 23.27 -8.82
CA ASP A 160 8.20 23.63 -8.38
C ASP A 160 7.39 22.35 -8.11
N VAL A 161 7.00 22.13 -6.86
CA VAL A 161 6.23 20.97 -6.42
C VAL A 161 4.87 21.40 -5.90
N GLN A 162 3.81 20.89 -6.53
CA GLN A 162 2.44 21.08 -6.07
C GLN A 162 1.87 19.72 -5.64
N HIS A 163 1.36 19.64 -4.42
CA HIS A 163 0.72 18.44 -3.90
C HIS A 163 -0.77 18.70 -3.67
N LYS A 164 -1.62 17.91 -4.33
CA LYS A 164 -3.07 17.89 -4.11
C LYS A 164 -3.46 16.54 -3.55
N SER A 165 -4.11 16.54 -2.38
CA SER A 165 -4.68 15.33 -1.78
C SER A 165 -6.20 15.37 -1.88
N SER A 166 -6.82 14.25 -2.23
CA SER A 166 -8.28 14.10 -2.23
C SER A 166 -8.77 13.40 -0.96
N LYS A 167 -10.08 13.50 -0.66
CA LYS A 167 -10.70 12.78 0.46
C LYS A 167 -10.69 11.25 0.30
N GLN A 168 -10.38 10.73 -0.89
CA GLN A 168 -10.37 9.30 -1.21
C GLN A 168 -8.97 8.67 -1.13
N GLY A 169 -8.00 9.32 -0.47
CA GLY A 169 -6.61 8.81 -0.37
C GLY A 169 -5.86 8.83 -1.71
N ARG A 170 -6.36 9.60 -2.70
CA ARG A 170 -5.66 9.85 -3.95
C ARG A 170 -4.81 11.11 -3.78
N HIS A 171 -3.52 10.99 -4.05
CA HIS A 171 -2.58 12.10 -4.12
C HIS A 171 -2.17 12.36 -5.56
N VAL A 172 -2.02 13.63 -5.87
CA VAL A 172 -1.56 14.12 -7.17
C VAL A 172 -0.40 15.06 -6.91
N LEU A 173 0.77 14.69 -7.42
CA LEU A 173 1.96 15.56 -7.41
C LEU A 173 2.13 16.14 -8.80
N ILE A 174 2.30 17.44 -8.88
CA ILE A 174 2.67 18.15 -10.11
C ILE A 174 4.06 18.72 -9.85
N LEU A 175 5.05 18.20 -10.56
CA LEU A 175 6.45 18.56 -10.44
C LEU A 175 6.84 19.31 -11.71
N LYS A 176 7.30 20.56 -11.61
CA LYS A 176 7.70 21.37 -12.77
C LYS A 176 9.15 21.81 -12.67
N ASP A 177 9.77 21.90 -13.83
CA ASP A 177 11.09 22.49 -13.98
C ASP A 177 11.04 23.97 -14.38
N ASP A 178 12.20 24.58 -14.53
CA ASP A 178 12.43 25.97 -14.94
C ASP A 178 11.84 26.31 -16.32
N ARG A 179 11.62 25.31 -17.17
CA ARG A 179 11.02 25.45 -18.51
C ARG A 179 9.50 25.22 -18.50
N GLY A 180 8.91 24.97 -17.33
CA GLY A 180 7.48 24.67 -17.18
C GLY A 180 7.07 23.29 -17.69
N ARG A 181 8.03 22.39 -17.94
CA ARG A 181 7.74 20.98 -18.24
C ARG A 181 7.31 20.29 -16.95
N ALA A 182 6.32 19.41 -17.02
CA ALA A 182 5.66 18.88 -15.83
C ALA A 182 5.65 17.35 -15.80
N VAL A 183 5.87 16.79 -14.61
CA VAL A 183 5.55 15.41 -14.24
C VAL A 183 4.36 15.42 -13.31
N LEU A 184 3.33 14.70 -13.72
CA LEU A 184 2.16 14.43 -12.91
C LEU A 184 2.30 13.01 -12.35
N SER A 185 2.40 12.89 -11.02
CA SER A 185 2.42 11.60 -10.34
C SER A 185 1.10 11.40 -9.60
N HIS A 186 0.32 10.40 -10.03
CA HIS A 186 -0.84 9.95 -9.27
C HIS A 186 -0.44 8.80 -8.35
N LEU A 187 -0.72 8.97 -7.07
CA LEU A 187 -0.53 7.96 -6.04
C LEU A 187 -1.89 7.65 -5.40
N GLN A 188 -2.17 6.37 -5.21
CA GLN A 188 -3.35 5.92 -4.48
C GLN A 188 -2.89 5.18 -3.22
N GLU A 189 -3.41 5.59 -2.06
CA GLU A 189 -3.37 4.77 -0.84
C GLU A 189 -4.05 3.43 -1.15
N ALA A 190 -3.31 2.33 -1.07
CA ALA A 190 -3.80 1.00 -1.42
C ALA A 190 -3.13 -0.07 -0.58
N ASP A 191 -3.91 -1.08 -0.19
CA ASP A 191 -3.44 -2.20 0.61
C ASP A 191 -2.39 -3.05 -0.13
N SER A 192 -2.49 -3.14 -1.46
CA SER A 192 -1.56 -3.88 -2.33
C SER A 192 -0.21 -3.17 -2.52
N GLY A 193 0.07 -2.12 -1.74
CA GLY A 193 1.17 -1.21 -1.98
C GLY A 193 0.79 -0.13 -3.00
N SER A 194 1.46 1.01 -2.92
CA SER A 194 1.07 2.17 -3.70
C SER A 194 1.50 2.04 -5.17
N GLN A 195 0.56 2.34 -6.05
CA GLN A 195 0.77 2.42 -7.49
C GLN A 195 1.09 3.86 -7.86
N ILE A 196 2.03 4.04 -8.79
CA ILE A 196 2.35 5.34 -9.36
C ILE A 196 1.96 5.36 -10.83
N GLU A 197 1.19 6.36 -11.22
CA GLU A 197 1.04 6.74 -12.62
C GLU A 197 1.85 8.02 -12.86
N LEU A 198 2.86 7.92 -13.73
CA LEU A 198 3.65 9.06 -14.17
C LEU A 198 3.13 9.52 -15.54
N ASP A 199 2.69 10.77 -15.59
CA ASP A 199 2.25 11.44 -16.81
C ASP A 199 3.13 12.67 -17.08
N LEU A 200 3.79 12.68 -18.23
CA LEU A 200 4.69 13.75 -18.64
C LEU A 200 4.05 14.67 -19.69
N ALA A 201 4.12 15.97 -19.43
CA ALA A 201 3.66 17.02 -20.33
C ALA A 201 4.78 18.03 -20.63
N GLY A 202 4.88 18.46 -21.89
CA GLY A 202 5.86 19.48 -22.32
C GLY A 202 7.24 18.92 -22.71
N PHE A 203 7.40 17.60 -22.72
CA PHE A 203 8.61 16.92 -23.18
C PHE A 203 8.50 16.52 -24.67
N GLY A 204 9.59 16.67 -25.42
CA GLY A 204 9.71 16.18 -26.80
C GLY A 204 9.88 14.66 -26.88
N ASN A 205 9.71 14.10 -28.09
CA ASN A 205 9.53 12.66 -28.36
C ASN A 205 10.55 11.69 -27.71
N ASN A 206 11.78 12.13 -27.42
CA ASN A 206 12.82 11.30 -26.80
C ASN A 206 13.15 11.68 -25.34
N SER A 207 12.74 12.88 -24.92
CA SER A 207 13.08 13.40 -23.59
C SER A 207 12.18 12.89 -22.48
N CYS A 208 10.94 12.51 -22.79
CA CYS A 208 10.00 12.06 -21.76
C CYS A 208 10.38 10.69 -21.17
N HIS A 209 10.82 9.74 -21.98
CA HIS A 209 11.19 8.41 -21.49
C HIS A 209 12.44 8.46 -20.63
N THR A 210 13.43 9.23 -21.06
CA THR A 210 14.67 9.45 -20.31
C THR A 210 14.38 10.01 -18.91
N VAL A 211 13.53 11.03 -18.80
CA VAL A 211 13.14 11.59 -17.50
C VAL A 211 12.37 10.59 -16.64
N MET A 212 11.47 9.79 -17.24
CA MET A 212 10.79 8.71 -16.49
C MET A 212 11.78 7.67 -15.97
N ASP A 213 12.75 7.27 -16.79
CA ASP A 213 13.75 6.28 -16.40
C ASP A 213 14.68 6.82 -15.32
N GLU A 214 15.07 8.10 -15.38
CA GLU A 214 15.84 8.77 -14.32
C GLU A 214 15.08 8.82 -12.99
N LEU A 215 13.79 9.20 -13.01
CA LEU A 215 12.95 9.21 -11.82
C LEU A 215 12.79 7.79 -11.23
N LEU A 216 12.59 6.79 -12.09
CA LEU A 216 12.44 5.40 -11.63
C LEU A 216 13.76 4.84 -11.09
N ALA A 217 14.89 5.14 -11.73
CA ALA A 217 16.21 4.77 -11.24
C ALA A 217 16.52 5.44 -9.89
N GLY A 218 16.16 6.71 -9.71
CA GLY A 218 16.32 7.40 -8.43
C GLY A 218 15.44 6.82 -7.33
N LEU A 219 14.20 6.43 -7.65
CA LEU A 219 13.33 5.71 -6.72
C LEU A 219 13.90 4.33 -6.34
N GLU A 220 14.44 3.59 -7.32
CA GLU A 220 15.12 2.31 -7.08
C GLU A 220 16.37 2.48 -6.21
N GLN A 221 17.18 3.51 -6.44
CA GLN A 221 18.34 3.84 -5.58
C GLN A 221 17.93 4.17 -4.15
N LYS A 222 16.78 4.83 -3.96
CA LYS A 222 16.15 5.06 -2.64
C LYS A 222 15.44 3.80 -2.10
N GLN A 223 15.57 2.66 -2.76
CA GLN A 223 14.98 1.36 -2.38
C GLN A 223 13.45 1.41 -2.28
N ILE A 224 12.83 2.25 -3.11
CA ILE A 224 11.38 2.38 -3.18
C ILE A 224 10.82 1.25 -4.03
N ARG A 225 10.02 0.38 -3.40
CA ARG A 225 9.28 -0.67 -4.10
C ARG A 225 7.90 -0.16 -4.52
N LEU A 226 7.61 -0.27 -5.81
CA LEU A 226 6.33 0.09 -6.40
C LEU A 226 5.55 -1.18 -6.74
N SER A 227 4.27 -1.25 -6.36
CA SER A 227 3.41 -2.39 -6.71
C SER A 227 3.01 -2.39 -8.19
N GLY A 228 3.12 -1.24 -8.84
CA GLY A 228 2.92 -1.07 -10.26
C GLY A 228 3.28 0.34 -10.71
N ILE A 229 3.75 0.44 -11.96
CA ILE A 229 4.07 1.70 -12.63
C ILE A 229 3.25 1.76 -13.91
N THR A 230 2.49 2.84 -14.08
CA THR A 230 1.86 3.17 -15.37
C THR A 230 2.55 4.39 -15.95
N ARG A 231 3.11 4.27 -17.15
CA ARG A 231 3.74 5.36 -17.89
C ARG A 231 2.77 5.93 -18.91
N LYS A 232 2.50 7.23 -18.86
CA LYS A 232 1.77 7.96 -19.91
C LYS A 232 2.65 9.10 -20.44
N SER A 233 2.80 9.15 -21.76
CA SER A 233 3.52 10.22 -22.44
C SER A 233 2.56 10.99 -23.33
N HIS A 234 2.30 12.26 -23.03
CA HIS A 234 1.51 13.12 -23.88
C HIS A 234 2.41 13.98 -24.77
N TYR A 235 2.71 13.47 -25.97
CA TYR A 235 3.42 14.24 -26.98
C TYR A 235 2.53 15.41 -27.45
N ASN A 236 3.02 16.64 -27.27
CA ASN A 236 2.54 17.84 -27.96
C ASN A 236 1.04 18.18 -27.81
N ARG A 237 0.54 18.36 -26.58
CA ARG A 237 -0.75 19.08 -26.36
C ARG A 237 -0.54 20.38 -25.59
N LYS A 238 -0.43 21.49 -26.34
CA LYS A 238 -0.68 22.85 -25.84
C LYS A 238 -2.09 22.87 -25.22
N GLY A 239 -2.22 22.71 -23.90
CA GLY A 239 -3.51 22.74 -23.21
C GLY A 239 -3.67 21.83 -21.99
N VAL A 240 -2.75 20.88 -21.74
CA VAL A 240 -2.88 19.97 -20.58
C VAL A 240 -2.77 20.73 -19.24
N LEU A 241 -1.88 21.73 -19.15
CA LEU A 241 -1.70 22.53 -17.93
C LEU A 241 -2.94 23.37 -17.53
N GLN A 242 -3.82 23.74 -18.48
CA GLN A 242 -5.03 24.54 -18.17
C GLN A 242 -6.19 23.69 -17.62
N ASN A 243 -6.24 22.39 -17.93
CA ASN A 243 -7.34 21.50 -17.53
C ASN A 243 -7.05 20.66 -16.27
N LEU A 244 -5.83 20.75 -15.70
CA LEU A 244 -5.43 20.02 -14.47
C LEU A 244 -5.90 20.72 -13.17
N SER A 245 -6.59 21.85 -13.29
CA SER A 245 -7.25 22.58 -12.20
C SER A 245 -8.49 21.87 -11.70
N GLU A 246 -9.14 21.08 -12.56
CA GLU A 246 -10.37 20.37 -12.25
C GLU A 246 -10.12 18.88 -12.06
N PRO A 247 -10.75 18.23 -11.06
CA PRO A 247 -10.72 16.79 -10.94
C PRO A 247 -11.43 16.20 -12.18
N GLN A 248 -10.66 15.77 -13.17
CA GLN A 248 -11.23 15.00 -14.27
C GLN A 248 -11.75 13.68 -13.70
N THR A 249 -13.06 13.59 -13.59
CA THR A 249 -13.80 12.34 -13.56
C THR A 249 -13.32 11.53 -14.76
N SER A 250 -12.51 10.49 -14.53
CA SER A 250 -12.06 9.63 -15.61
C SER A 250 -13.30 9.03 -16.27
N CYS A 251 -13.56 9.41 -17.52
CA CYS A 251 -14.43 8.62 -18.37
C CYS A 251 -13.80 7.23 -18.49
N ASN A 252 -14.43 6.25 -17.83
CA ASN A 252 -14.18 4.84 -18.01
C ASN A 252 -14.35 4.47 -19.50
N HIS A 253 -13.24 4.39 -20.23
CA HIS A 253 -13.17 3.72 -21.52
C HIS A 253 -12.33 2.46 -21.45
N THR A 254 -12.71 1.54 -20.56
CA THR A 254 -12.32 0.13 -20.65
C THR A 254 -13.40 -0.71 -19.98
N HIS A 255 -14.42 -1.12 -20.76
CA HIS A 255 -15.21 -2.37 -20.63
C HIS A 255 -16.59 -2.30 -21.32
N ALA A 256 -17.04 -1.12 -21.77
CA ALA A 256 -18.33 -0.99 -22.48
C ALA A 256 -18.27 -1.41 -23.98
N ASP A 257 -17.10 -1.41 -24.60
CA ASP A 257 -17.01 -1.64 -26.06
C ASP A 257 -17.13 -3.12 -26.46
N LYS A 258 -16.71 -4.08 -25.62
CA LYS A 258 -16.84 -5.51 -25.97
C LYS A 258 -18.29 -6.00 -26.01
N LYS A 259 -19.22 -5.37 -25.30
CA LYS A 259 -20.65 -5.74 -25.34
C LYS A 259 -21.37 -5.15 -26.55
N LYS A 260 -20.96 -3.96 -27.04
CA LYS A 260 -21.55 -3.36 -28.25
C LYS A 260 -21.08 -4.05 -29.53
N THR A 261 -19.81 -4.45 -29.63
CA THR A 261 -19.32 -5.22 -30.80
C THR A 261 -19.99 -6.60 -30.87
N LYS A 262 -20.11 -7.32 -29.74
CA LYS A 262 -20.75 -8.65 -29.73
C LYS A 262 -22.24 -8.61 -30.11
N LYS A 263 -22.97 -7.57 -29.68
CA LYS A 263 -24.39 -7.38 -30.01
C LYS A 263 -24.62 -6.96 -31.47
N ASN A 264 -23.68 -6.22 -32.08
CA ASN A 264 -23.73 -5.87 -33.50
C ASN A 264 -23.38 -7.06 -34.41
N ASP A 265 -22.43 -7.92 -34.02
CA ASP A 265 -22.10 -9.13 -34.78
C ASP A 265 -23.23 -10.18 -34.75
N GLU A 266 -23.92 -10.33 -33.61
CA GLU A 266 -25.12 -11.19 -33.53
C GLU A 266 -26.29 -10.66 -34.35
N ARG A 267 -26.43 -9.33 -34.48
CA ARG A 267 -27.46 -8.71 -35.32
C ARG A 267 -27.14 -8.91 -36.80
N ARG A 268 -25.89 -8.69 -37.21
CA ARG A 268 -25.43 -8.96 -38.59
C ARG A 268 -25.59 -10.43 -38.99
N ARG A 269 -25.30 -11.38 -38.09
CA ARG A 269 -25.51 -12.82 -38.36
C ARG A 269 -26.98 -13.19 -38.55
N ARG A 270 -27.88 -12.59 -37.76
CA ARG A 270 -29.34 -12.78 -37.94
C ARG A 270 -29.85 -12.20 -39.26
N ASP A 271 -29.38 -11.01 -39.63
CA ASP A 271 -29.82 -10.36 -40.87
C ASP A 271 -29.33 -11.13 -42.13
N LEU A 272 -28.13 -11.72 -42.08
CA LEU A 272 -27.60 -12.61 -43.13
C LEU A 272 -28.38 -13.93 -43.24
N ALA A 273 -28.76 -14.55 -42.11
CA ALA A 273 -29.54 -15.78 -42.12
C ALA A 273 -30.95 -15.57 -42.69
N THR A 274 -31.59 -14.44 -42.40
CA THR A 274 -32.91 -14.09 -42.96
C THR A 274 -32.84 -13.80 -44.46
N ARG A 275 -31.77 -13.16 -44.93
CA ARG A 275 -31.55 -12.91 -46.37
C ARG A 275 -31.36 -14.21 -47.16
N ASN A 276 -30.62 -15.17 -46.63
CA ASN A 276 -30.38 -16.45 -47.32
C ASN A 276 -31.65 -17.32 -47.40
N ARG A 277 -32.54 -17.28 -46.40
CA ARG A 277 -33.84 -17.97 -46.49
C ARG A 277 -34.76 -17.39 -47.56
N ASN A 278 -34.78 -16.06 -47.72
CA ASN A 278 -35.60 -15.40 -48.74
C ASN A 278 -35.08 -15.62 -50.17
N LEU A 279 -33.80 -15.96 -50.33
CA LEU A 279 -33.21 -16.31 -51.63
C LEU A 279 -33.48 -17.78 -52.02
N GLN A 280 -33.64 -18.69 -51.05
CA GLN A 280 -34.01 -20.08 -51.31
C GLN A 280 -35.50 -20.30 -51.57
N SER A 281 -36.38 -19.37 -51.20
CA SER A 281 -37.83 -19.48 -51.44
C SER A 281 -38.29 -18.88 -52.79
N LYS A 282 -37.34 -18.49 -53.66
CA LYS A 282 -37.60 -17.89 -54.98
C LYS A 282 -36.89 -18.63 -56.12
N GLY A 283 -36.39 -19.83 -55.86
CA GLY A 283 -35.83 -20.75 -56.85
C GLY A 283 -36.73 -21.95 -57.02
#